data_AF-A0AB36DQ07-F1
#
_entry.id   AF-A0AB36DQ07-F1
#
_cell.length_a   1.000
_cell.length_b   1.000
_cell.length_c   1.000
_cell.angle_alpha   90.00
_cell.angle_beta   90.00
_cell.angle_gamma   90.00
#
_symmetry.space_group_name_H-M   'P 1'
#
loop_
_entity.id
_entity.type
_entity.pdbx_description
1 polymer ?
#
loop_
_entity_poly.entity_id
_entity_poly.type
_entity_poly.pdbx_seq_one_letter_code
_entity_poly.pdbx_strand_id
1 'polypeptide(L)'
;MNIFRILLAILALSWGLVKILRGKKVESRKNRDNVKIQENKKIKDAANNLKEKEQATQLNNEKNERFLADCRRFAGCKDMLEHQYQAYHACLESIKIHEIQKQKLCEILNSKKLEIKKSSSLKKNNLKKEYNQYVSKLEGMEKQLADSHHKYKEIFDNVQETNKSATNIANHIRKEYGVLGEDWYKENYKQVEFVPLPSTVMIGQQEHQLIIQDKSGKWQLLSMIMFIICMIILIKTFLF
;
A
#
# COMPACT_ATOMS: atom_id res chain seq x y z
N MET A 1 3.56 116.35 0.50
CA MET A 1 2.55 115.31 0.17
C MET A 1 3.04 114.21 -0.78
N ASN A 2 4.13 114.40 -1.55
CA ASN A 2 4.58 113.39 -2.53
C ASN A 2 5.43 112.25 -1.94
N ILE A 3 6.32 112.53 -0.98
CA ILE A 3 7.17 111.51 -0.33
C ILE A 3 6.37 110.48 0.47
N PHE A 4 5.33 110.89 1.20
CA PHE A 4 4.48 109.98 1.98
C PHE A 4 3.75 108.94 1.11
N ARG A 5 3.33 109.31 -0.11
CA ARG A 5 2.70 108.38 -1.06
C ARG A 5 3.70 107.37 -1.62
N ILE A 6 4.93 107.79 -1.86
CA ILE A 6 6.02 106.90 -2.29
C ILE A 6 6.38 105.91 -1.16
N LEU A 7 6.45 106.37 0.09
CA LEU A 7 6.70 105.50 1.24
C LEU A 7 5.58 104.47 1.46
N LEU A 8 4.31 104.87 1.33
CA LEU A 8 3.17 103.95 1.39
C LEU A 8 3.18 102.93 0.24
N ALA A 9 3.60 103.32 -0.96
CA ALA A 9 3.74 102.41 -2.09
C ALA A 9 4.88 101.39 -1.88
N ILE A 10 6.03 101.81 -1.34
CA ILE A 10 7.15 100.92 -0.99
C ILE A 10 6.72 99.93 0.11
N LEU A 11 5.99 100.39 1.12
CA LEU A 11 5.44 99.53 2.18
C LEU A 11 4.46 98.48 1.62
N ALA A 12 3.56 98.88 0.72
CA ALA A 12 2.63 97.94 0.07
C ALA A 12 3.36 96.93 -0.83
N LEU A 13 4.38 97.36 -1.58
CA LEU A 13 5.19 96.49 -2.43
C LEU A 13 6.03 95.51 -1.61
N SER A 14 6.62 95.95 -0.50
CA SER A 14 7.39 95.10 0.40
C SER A 14 6.51 94.04 1.08
N TRP A 15 5.28 94.37 1.46
CA TRP A 15 4.32 93.41 2.03
C TRP A 15 3.85 92.36 1.02
N GLY A 16 3.58 92.78 -0.22
CA GLY A 16 3.26 91.86 -1.32
C GLY A 16 4.39 90.85 -1.57
N LEU A 17 5.64 91.31 -1.56
CA LEU A 17 6.82 90.46 -1.75
C LEU A 17 6.99 89.43 -0.63
N VAL A 18 6.81 89.84 0.64
CA VAL A 18 6.89 88.95 1.80
C VAL A 18 5.76 87.90 1.78
N LYS A 19 4.55 88.25 1.35
CA LYS A 19 3.42 87.32 1.22
C LYS A 19 3.66 86.26 0.14
N ILE A 20 4.24 86.64 -1.01
CA ILE A 20 4.63 85.71 -2.08
C ILE A 20 5.78 84.79 -1.64
N LEU A 21 6.80 85.33 -0.97
CA LEU A 21 7.92 84.54 -0.43
C LEU A 21 7.48 83.55 0.66
N ARG A 22 6.52 83.93 1.53
CA ARG A 22 5.92 83.00 2.50
C ARG A 22 5.05 81.93 1.81
N GLY A 23 4.28 82.28 0.78
CA GLY A 23 3.49 81.33 -0.02
C GLY A 23 4.34 80.22 -0.65
N LYS A 24 5.43 80.59 -1.34
CA LYS A 24 6.37 79.64 -1.97
C LYS A 24 7.03 78.69 -0.95
N LYS A 25 7.33 79.17 0.27
CA LYS A 25 7.92 78.35 1.34
C LYS A 25 6.94 77.33 1.93
N VAL A 26 5.63 77.65 1.97
CA VAL A 26 4.58 76.73 2.44
C VAL A 26 4.27 75.66 1.40
N GLU A 27 4.19 76.01 0.11
CA GLU A 27 4.01 75.04 -0.98
C GLU A 27 5.19 74.07 -1.09
N SER A 28 6.43 74.57 -0.97
CA SER A 28 7.63 73.73 -0.97
C SER A 28 7.64 72.70 0.17
N ARG A 29 7.18 73.09 1.38
CA ARG A 29 7.05 72.17 2.52
C ARG A 29 5.96 71.12 2.29
N LYS A 30 4.77 71.52 1.84
CA LYS A 30 3.69 70.57 1.51
C LYS A 30 4.10 69.58 0.42
N ASN A 31 4.81 70.03 -0.59
CA ASN A 31 5.29 69.15 -1.66
C ASN A 31 6.33 68.15 -1.12
N ARG A 32 7.26 68.60 -0.26
CA ARG A 32 8.24 67.72 0.39
C ARG A 32 7.58 66.69 1.32
N ASP A 33 6.56 67.08 2.07
CA ASP A 33 5.83 66.17 2.95
C ASP A 33 5.00 65.17 2.15
N ASN A 34 4.37 65.59 1.04
CA ASN A 34 3.67 64.68 0.12
C ASN A 34 4.63 63.67 -0.54
N VAL A 35 5.82 64.09 -0.98
CA VAL A 35 6.84 63.19 -1.52
C VAL A 35 7.27 62.17 -0.46
N LYS A 36 7.52 62.59 0.78
CA LYS A 36 7.86 61.67 1.89
C LYS A 36 6.72 60.69 2.21
N ILE A 37 5.46 61.14 2.18
CA ILE A 37 4.30 60.25 2.40
C ILE A 37 4.22 59.21 1.28
N GLN A 38 4.44 59.61 0.03
CA GLN A 38 4.42 58.71 -1.12
C GLN A 38 5.60 57.70 -1.08
N GLU A 39 6.80 58.15 -0.70
CA GLU A 39 7.96 57.27 -0.50
C GLU A 39 7.71 56.26 0.62
N ASN A 40 7.19 56.71 1.77
CA ASN A 40 6.83 55.82 2.87
C ASN A 40 5.75 54.82 2.49
N LYS A 41 4.78 55.20 1.64
CA LYS A 41 3.76 54.28 1.12
C LYS A 41 4.41 53.21 0.24
N LYS A 42 5.28 53.59 -0.70
CA LYS A 42 6.02 52.64 -1.55
C LYS A 42 6.88 51.67 -0.73
N ILE A 43 7.55 52.15 0.33
CA ILE A 43 8.35 51.29 1.22
C ILE A 43 7.45 50.30 1.97
N LYS A 44 6.28 50.73 2.47
CA LYS A 44 5.32 49.83 3.12
C LYS A 44 4.77 48.77 2.16
N ASP A 45 4.41 49.17 0.94
CA ASP A 45 3.90 48.25 -0.08
C ASP A 45 4.99 47.23 -0.49
N ALA A 46 6.25 47.67 -0.63
CA ALA A 46 7.38 46.79 -0.90
C ALA A 46 7.65 45.80 0.25
N ALA A 47 7.57 46.25 1.51
CA ALA A 47 7.75 45.39 2.68
C ALA A 47 6.62 44.35 2.81
N ASN A 48 5.38 44.72 2.50
CA ASN A 48 4.25 43.78 2.49
C ASN A 48 4.42 42.73 1.38
N ASN A 49 4.78 43.14 0.17
CA ASN A 49 5.08 42.21 -0.93
C ASN A 49 6.25 41.26 -0.59
N LEU A 50 7.27 41.73 0.13
CA LEU A 50 8.36 40.88 0.60
C LEU A 50 7.85 39.82 1.59
N LYS A 51 7.06 40.22 2.58
CA LYS A 51 6.46 39.30 3.56
C LYS A 51 5.55 38.26 2.91
N GLU A 52 4.72 38.67 1.95
CA GLU A 52 3.84 37.75 1.20
C GLU A 52 4.66 36.74 0.40
N LYS A 53 5.77 37.17 -0.22
CA LYS A 53 6.70 36.26 -0.92
C LYS A 53 7.40 35.29 0.03
N GLU A 54 7.84 35.74 1.20
CA GLU A 54 8.46 34.89 2.22
C GLU A 54 7.47 33.82 2.73
N GLN A 55 6.22 34.22 3.01
CA GLN A 55 5.15 33.30 3.41
C GLN A 55 4.83 32.28 2.33
N ALA A 56 4.72 32.71 1.06
CA ALA A 56 4.50 31.80 -0.07
C ALA A 56 5.67 30.81 -0.23
N THR A 57 6.91 31.27 -0.01
CA THR A 57 8.11 30.42 -0.07
C THR A 57 8.11 29.38 1.06
N GLN A 58 7.78 29.78 2.30
CA GLN A 58 7.68 28.86 3.42
C GLN A 58 6.62 27.79 3.20
N LEU A 59 5.41 28.18 2.75
CA LEU A 59 4.34 27.24 2.45
C LEU A 59 4.75 26.23 1.37
N ASN A 60 5.46 26.68 0.33
CA ASN A 60 5.98 25.81 -0.71
C ASN A 60 7.04 24.84 -0.19
N ASN A 61 7.94 25.31 0.69
CA ASN A 61 8.96 24.47 1.31
C ASN A 61 8.32 23.39 2.18
N GLU A 62 7.35 23.74 3.04
CA GLU A 62 6.63 22.75 3.85
C GLU A 62 5.88 21.73 2.98
N LYS A 63 5.23 22.19 1.90
CA LYS A 63 4.53 21.29 0.97
C LYS A 63 5.50 20.33 0.29
N ASN A 64 6.68 20.81 -0.10
CA ASN A 64 7.72 19.99 -0.71
C ASN A 64 8.32 18.98 0.28
N GLU A 65 8.54 19.38 1.54
CA GLU A 65 9.01 18.46 2.58
C GLU A 65 8.02 17.32 2.84
N ARG A 66 6.71 17.62 2.88
CA ARG A 66 5.65 16.61 3.01
C ARG A 66 5.61 15.67 1.81
N PHE A 67 5.68 16.22 0.59
CA PHE A 67 5.77 15.43 -0.64
C PHE A 67 6.94 14.44 -0.58
N LEU A 68 8.14 14.91 -0.25
CA LEU A 68 9.33 14.06 -0.13
C LEU A 68 9.18 13.00 0.97
N ALA A 69 8.50 13.33 2.07
CA ALA A 69 8.22 12.36 3.13
C ALA A 69 7.29 11.23 2.63
N ASP A 70 6.22 11.55 1.90
CA ASP A 70 5.33 10.54 1.34
C ASP A 70 6.01 9.69 0.27
N CYS A 71 6.84 10.30 -0.60
CA CYS A 71 7.67 9.56 -1.56
C CYS A 71 8.60 8.55 -0.85
N ARG A 72 9.24 8.96 0.25
CA ARG A 72 10.08 8.05 1.06
C ARG A 72 9.27 6.92 1.70
N ARG A 73 8.07 7.21 2.20
CA ARG A 73 7.17 6.18 2.75
C ARG A 73 6.78 5.15 1.68
N PHE A 74 6.46 5.62 0.47
CA PHE A 74 6.17 4.73 -0.65
C PHE A 74 7.37 3.85 -1.02
N ALA A 75 8.57 4.43 -1.10
CA ALA A 75 9.79 3.66 -1.35
C ALA A 75 10.00 2.57 -0.28
N GLY A 76 9.79 2.89 1.00
CA GLY A 76 9.84 1.90 2.08
C GLY A 76 8.80 0.77 1.92
N CYS A 77 7.59 1.07 1.45
CA CYS A 77 6.61 0.03 1.13
C CYS A 77 7.06 -0.84 -0.07
N LYS A 78 7.69 -0.24 -1.08
CA LYS A 78 8.23 -0.97 -2.24
C LYS A 78 9.32 -1.96 -1.83
N ASP A 79 10.28 -1.52 -1.01
CA ASP A 79 11.37 -2.36 -0.52
C ASP A 79 10.83 -3.51 0.36
N MET A 80 9.86 -3.21 1.23
CA MET A 80 9.20 -4.22 2.05
C MET A 80 8.47 -5.27 1.20
N LEU A 81 7.76 -4.83 0.15
CA LEU A 81 7.07 -5.73 -0.78
C LEU A 81 8.07 -6.63 -1.48
N GLU A 82 9.18 -6.11 -1.98
CA GLU A 82 10.23 -6.92 -2.63
C GLU A 82 10.74 -8.03 -1.70
N HIS A 83 11.03 -7.72 -0.44
CA HIS A 83 11.42 -8.72 0.57
C HIS A 83 10.31 -9.75 0.85
N GLN A 84 9.05 -9.31 0.96
CA GLN A 84 7.93 -10.21 1.18
C GLN A 84 7.69 -11.12 -0.03
N TYR A 85 7.89 -10.65 -1.26
CA TYR A 85 7.83 -11.48 -2.47
C TYR A 85 8.93 -12.53 -2.51
N GLN A 86 10.17 -12.17 -2.13
CA GLN A 86 11.24 -13.14 -2.01
C GLN A 86 10.90 -14.22 -0.97
N ALA A 87 10.36 -13.83 0.18
CA ALA A 87 9.91 -14.76 1.21
C ALA A 87 8.74 -15.64 0.74
N TYR A 88 7.80 -15.06 0.00
CA TYR A 88 6.68 -15.75 -0.63
C TYR A 88 7.15 -16.84 -1.59
N HIS A 89 8.06 -16.52 -2.52
CA HIS A 89 8.63 -17.48 -3.46
C HIS A 89 9.43 -18.59 -2.76
N ALA A 90 10.22 -18.24 -1.75
CA ALA A 90 10.95 -19.23 -0.94
C ALA A 90 9.99 -20.20 -0.23
N CYS A 91 8.86 -19.68 0.27
CA CYS A 91 7.85 -20.49 0.95
C CYS A 91 7.15 -21.45 -0.03
N LEU A 92 6.79 -20.97 -1.22
CA LEU A 92 6.22 -21.81 -2.28
C LEU A 92 7.14 -22.94 -2.71
N GLU A 93 8.43 -22.66 -2.89
CA GLU A 93 9.39 -23.70 -3.28
C GLU A 93 9.56 -24.73 -2.16
N SER A 94 9.56 -24.29 -0.89
CA SER A 94 9.58 -25.21 0.25
C SER A 94 8.35 -26.13 0.29
N ILE A 95 7.15 -25.60 0.05
CA ILE A 95 5.90 -26.38 -0.02
C ILE A 95 6.03 -27.45 -1.11
N LYS A 96 6.44 -27.04 -2.31
CA LYS A 96 6.61 -27.94 -3.46
C LYS A 96 7.60 -29.07 -3.16
N ILE A 97 8.71 -28.77 -2.50
CA ILE A 97 9.69 -29.78 -2.09
C ILE A 97 9.06 -30.78 -1.10
N HIS A 98 8.35 -30.29 -0.09
CA HIS A 98 7.69 -31.16 0.90
C HIS A 98 6.59 -32.03 0.26
N GLU A 99 5.82 -31.52 -0.70
CA GLU A 99 4.84 -32.31 -1.45
C GLU A 99 5.49 -33.45 -2.24
N ILE A 100 6.59 -33.19 -2.94
CA ILE A 100 7.35 -34.23 -3.66
C ILE A 100 7.89 -35.29 -2.68
N GLN A 101 8.41 -34.87 -1.53
CA GLN A 101 8.89 -35.79 -0.50
C GLN A 101 7.76 -36.65 0.08
N LYS A 102 6.58 -36.06 0.30
CA LYS A 102 5.36 -36.75 0.72
C LYS A 102 4.94 -37.82 -0.30
N GLN A 103 4.89 -37.48 -1.58
CA GLN A 103 4.54 -38.41 -2.66
C GLN A 103 5.49 -39.62 -2.70
N LYS A 104 6.81 -39.39 -2.64
CA LYS A 104 7.81 -40.47 -2.58
C LYS A 104 7.64 -41.37 -1.35
N LEU A 105 7.32 -40.80 -0.19
CA LEU A 105 7.03 -41.58 1.03
C LEU A 105 5.78 -42.45 0.87
N CYS A 106 4.73 -41.93 0.25
CA CYS A 106 3.51 -42.67 -0.06
C CYS A 106 3.78 -43.86 -1.00
N GLU A 107 4.61 -43.68 -2.02
CA GLU A 107 5.03 -44.77 -2.91
C GLU A 107 5.79 -45.88 -2.16
N ILE A 108 6.74 -45.50 -1.29
CA ILE A 108 7.47 -46.44 -0.45
C ILE A 108 6.51 -47.21 0.47
N LEU A 109 5.57 -46.53 1.12
CA LEU A 109 4.57 -47.14 2.00
C LEU A 109 3.69 -48.13 1.24
N ASN A 110 3.24 -47.80 0.02
CA ASN A 110 2.47 -48.70 -0.83
C ASN A 110 3.26 -49.96 -1.19
N SER A 111 4.53 -49.80 -1.57
CA SER A 111 5.43 -50.93 -1.85
C SER A 111 5.60 -51.83 -0.61
N LYS A 112 5.92 -51.24 0.54
CA LYS A 112 6.08 -51.98 1.81
C LYS A 112 4.80 -52.69 2.25
N LYS A 113 3.64 -52.08 2.03
CA LYS A 113 2.33 -52.69 2.31
C LYS A 113 2.11 -53.95 1.47
N LEU A 114 2.57 -53.98 0.22
CA LEU A 114 2.50 -55.16 -0.64
C LEU A 114 3.50 -56.24 -0.20
N GLU A 115 4.73 -55.87 0.17
CA GLU A 115 5.74 -56.80 0.70
C GLU A 115 5.25 -57.52 1.96
N ILE A 116 4.62 -56.80 2.89
CA ILE A 116 4.06 -57.36 4.13
C ILE A 116 3.01 -58.44 3.84
N LYS A 117 2.17 -58.23 2.81
CA LYS A 117 1.12 -59.20 2.43
C LYS A 117 1.71 -60.50 1.89
N LYS A 118 2.87 -60.44 1.23
CA LYS A 118 3.53 -61.59 0.59
C LYS A 118 4.54 -62.32 1.48
N SER A 119 4.81 -61.82 2.70
CA SER A 119 5.92 -62.29 3.54
C SER A 119 5.52 -63.34 4.59
N SER A 120 6.45 -64.25 4.91
CA SER A 120 6.36 -65.22 6.00
C SER A 120 6.33 -64.56 7.39
N SER A 121 5.91 -65.28 8.44
CA SER A 121 5.60 -64.71 9.76
C SER A 121 6.74 -63.89 10.37
N LEU A 122 7.99 -64.38 10.32
CA LEU A 122 9.15 -63.69 10.89
C LEU A 122 9.53 -62.43 10.08
N LYS A 123 9.59 -62.54 8.75
CA LYS A 123 9.91 -61.43 7.83
C LYS A 123 8.84 -60.33 7.87
N LYS A 124 7.58 -60.73 8.08
CA LYS A 124 6.42 -59.83 8.19
C LYS A 124 6.53 -58.87 9.37
N ASN A 125 7.09 -59.29 10.51
CA ASN A 125 7.23 -58.42 11.68
C ASN A 125 8.27 -57.31 11.47
N ASN A 126 9.41 -57.62 10.83
CA ASN A 126 10.41 -56.61 10.49
C ASN A 126 9.86 -55.58 9.50
N LEU A 127 9.17 -56.03 8.44
CA LEU A 127 8.55 -55.14 7.47
C LEU A 127 7.46 -54.25 8.07
N LYS A 128 6.69 -54.75 9.04
CA LYS A 128 5.73 -53.93 9.80
C LYS A 128 6.42 -52.83 10.61
N LYS A 129 7.56 -53.13 11.23
CA LYS A 129 8.34 -52.14 11.99
C LYS A 129 8.88 -51.04 11.07
N GLU A 130 9.44 -51.40 9.92
CA GLU A 130 9.87 -50.44 8.89
C GLU A 130 8.70 -49.60 8.38
N TYR A 131 7.57 -50.24 8.06
CA TYR A 131 6.36 -49.55 7.62
C TYR A 131 5.91 -48.50 8.64
N ASN A 132 5.84 -48.86 9.93
CA ASN A 132 5.46 -47.92 10.98
C ASN A 132 6.46 -46.75 11.12
N GLN A 133 7.75 -46.98 10.90
CA GLN A 133 8.73 -45.89 10.86
C GLN A 133 8.48 -44.93 9.68
N TYR A 134 8.13 -45.44 8.50
CA TYR A 134 7.77 -44.61 7.36
C TYR A 134 6.45 -43.85 7.58
N VAL A 135 5.48 -44.46 8.28
CA VAL A 135 4.24 -43.77 8.68
C VAL A 135 4.55 -42.59 9.59
N SER A 136 5.37 -42.78 10.62
CA SER A 136 5.77 -41.67 11.52
C SER A 136 6.52 -40.56 10.78
N LYS A 137 7.36 -40.90 9.79
CA LYS A 137 7.99 -39.90 8.91
C LYS A 137 6.98 -39.16 8.04
N LEU A 138 5.96 -39.85 7.52
CA LEU A 138 4.89 -39.25 6.73
C LEU A 138 4.09 -38.24 7.56
N GLU A 139 3.71 -38.60 8.79
CA GLU A 139 3.02 -37.69 9.72
C GLU A 139 3.87 -36.45 10.02
N GLY A 140 5.19 -36.61 10.21
CA GLY A 140 6.12 -35.50 10.36
C GLY A 140 6.14 -34.58 9.14
N MET A 141 6.13 -35.15 7.93
CA MET A 141 6.09 -34.39 6.67
C MET A 141 4.76 -33.63 6.50
N GLU A 142 3.63 -34.24 6.87
CA GLU A 142 2.32 -33.58 6.82
C GLU A 142 2.25 -32.38 7.76
N LYS A 143 2.85 -32.50 8.95
CA LYS A 143 2.98 -31.36 9.88
C LYS A 143 3.83 -30.24 9.29
N GLN A 144 4.99 -30.56 8.71
CA GLN A 144 5.86 -29.56 8.07
C GLN A 144 5.17 -28.85 6.90
N LEU A 145 4.36 -29.59 6.13
CA LEU A 145 3.58 -29.03 5.04
C LEU A 145 2.49 -28.06 5.56
N ALA A 146 1.78 -28.46 6.62
CA ALA A 146 0.78 -27.59 7.27
C ALA A 146 1.42 -26.30 7.82
N ASP A 147 2.55 -26.41 8.50
CA ASP A 147 3.30 -25.26 9.02
C ASP A 147 3.77 -24.34 7.87
N SER A 148 4.21 -24.92 6.74
CA SER A 148 4.62 -24.17 5.55
C SER A 148 3.44 -23.42 4.92
N HIS A 149 2.26 -24.06 4.81
CA HIS A 149 1.05 -23.41 4.31
C HIS A 149 0.56 -22.29 5.24
N HIS A 150 0.69 -22.46 6.55
CA HIS A 150 0.37 -21.40 7.51
C HIS A 150 1.26 -20.17 7.29
N LYS A 151 2.57 -20.38 7.22
CA LYS A 151 3.55 -19.31 6.96
C LYS A 151 3.31 -18.63 5.60
N TYR A 152 2.99 -19.42 4.57
CA TYR A 152 2.63 -18.90 3.26
C TYR A 152 1.44 -17.92 3.36
N LYS A 153 0.40 -18.30 4.11
CA LYS A 153 -0.78 -17.46 4.30
C LYS A 153 -0.44 -16.15 5.03
N GLU A 154 0.36 -16.20 6.09
CA GLU A 154 0.80 -14.99 6.80
C GLU A 154 1.58 -14.04 5.87
N ILE A 155 2.51 -14.57 5.06
CA ILE A 155 3.27 -13.76 4.11
C ILE A 155 2.32 -13.16 3.06
N PHE A 156 1.37 -13.95 2.55
CA PHE A 156 0.38 -13.47 1.59
C PHE A 156 -0.46 -12.31 2.16
N ASP A 157 -0.98 -12.45 3.38
CA ASP A 157 -1.78 -11.42 4.04
C ASP A 157 -0.94 -10.14 4.24
N ASN A 158 0.33 -10.27 4.64
CA ASN A 158 1.26 -9.14 4.78
C ASN A 158 1.56 -8.43 3.45
N VAL A 159 1.71 -9.19 2.35
CA VAL A 159 1.87 -8.63 0.99
C VAL A 159 0.63 -7.82 0.60
N GLN A 160 -0.57 -8.34 0.86
CA GLN A 160 -1.82 -7.63 0.56
C GLN A 160 -1.94 -6.33 1.35
N GLU A 161 -1.63 -6.35 2.64
CA GLU A 161 -1.66 -5.15 3.49
C GLU A 161 -0.64 -4.11 3.03
N THR A 162 0.59 -4.53 2.76
CA THR A 162 1.67 -3.62 2.34
C THR A 162 1.37 -3.01 0.97
N ASN A 163 0.83 -3.80 0.04
CA ASN A 163 0.40 -3.33 -1.28
C ASN A 163 -0.73 -2.31 -1.17
N LYS A 164 -1.73 -2.57 -0.32
CA LYS A 164 -2.81 -1.61 -0.05
C LYS A 164 -2.26 -0.29 0.51
N SER A 165 -1.30 -0.37 1.43
CA SER A 165 -0.63 0.81 1.98
C SER A 165 0.12 1.61 0.90
N ALA A 166 0.92 0.93 0.06
CA ALA A 166 1.63 1.53 -1.06
C ALA A 166 0.67 2.23 -2.04
N THR A 167 -0.43 1.56 -2.37
CA THR A 167 -1.50 2.08 -3.24
C THR A 167 -2.15 3.33 -2.65
N ASN A 168 -2.43 3.34 -1.35
CA ASN A 168 -3.01 4.50 -0.68
C ASN A 168 -2.05 5.69 -0.66
N ILE A 169 -0.76 5.45 -0.39
CA ILE A 169 0.27 6.50 -0.41
C ILE A 169 0.43 7.06 -1.82
N ALA A 170 0.52 6.22 -2.85
CA ALA A 170 0.63 6.67 -4.22
C ALA A 170 -0.59 7.50 -4.66
N ASN A 171 -1.79 7.08 -4.29
CA ASN A 171 -3.00 7.85 -4.56
C ASN A 171 -3.04 9.17 -3.80
N HIS A 172 -2.54 9.20 -2.56
CA HIS A 172 -2.39 10.43 -1.80
C HIS A 172 -1.43 11.39 -2.50
N ILE A 173 -0.25 10.90 -2.91
CA ILE A 173 0.75 11.69 -3.63
C ILE A 173 0.15 12.29 -4.91
N ARG A 174 -0.56 11.47 -5.69
CA ARG A 174 -1.22 11.92 -6.92
C ARG A 174 -2.24 13.04 -6.68
N LYS A 175 -3.04 12.94 -5.62
CA LYS A 175 -4.14 13.87 -5.34
C LYS A 175 -3.66 15.19 -4.72
N GLU A 176 -2.75 15.15 -3.74
CA GLU A 176 -2.41 16.33 -2.93
C GLU A 176 -1.39 17.27 -3.60
N TYR A 177 -0.52 16.73 -4.45
CA TYR A 177 0.64 17.47 -4.98
C TYR A 177 0.47 17.90 -6.45
N GLY A 178 -0.74 17.83 -7.01
CA GLY A 178 -1.07 18.36 -8.33
C GLY A 178 -0.23 17.76 -9.45
N VAL A 179 0.28 18.60 -10.35
CA VAL A 179 1.11 18.16 -11.50
C VAL A 179 2.34 17.38 -11.04
N LEU A 180 3.03 17.85 -10.00
CA LEU A 180 4.20 17.17 -9.43
C LEU A 180 3.88 15.75 -8.95
N GLY A 181 2.73 15.59 -8.29
CA GLY A 181 2.25 14.29 -7.82
C GLY A 181 1.85 13.35 -8.96
N GLU A 182 1.21 13.89 -10.00
CA GLU A 182 0.79 13.14 -11.18
C GLU A 182 1.98 12.62 -12.01
N ASP A 183 3.00 13.47 -12.22
CA ASP A 183 4.22 13.09 -12.94
C ASP A 183 4.99 12.00 -12.16
N TRP A 184 5.19 12.22 -10.87
CA TRP A 184 5.81 11.22 -10.00
C TRP A 184 5.04 9.88 -10.02
N TYR A 185 3.70 9.94 -9.93
CA TYR A 185 2.85 8.74 -9.95
C TYR A 185 3.02 7.95 -11.24
N LYS A 186 3.05 8.61 -12.41
CA LYS A 186 3.22 7.93 -13.71
C LYS A 186 4.57 7.20 -13.82
N GLU A 187 5.64 7.82 -13.33
CA GLU A 187 6.99 7.26 -13.40
C GLU A 187 7.20 6.12 -12.40
N ASN A 188 6.66 6.25 -11.18
CA ASN A 188 7.02 5.38 -10.06
C ASN A 188 5.96 4.30 -9.76
N TYR A 189 4.68 4.58 -9.99
CA TYR A 189 3.59 3.64 -9.66
C TYR A 189 3.41 2.53 -10.68
N LYS A 190 3.73 2.77 -11.96
CA LYS A 190 3.65 1.73 -13.02
C LYS A 190 4.55 0.52 -12.77
N GLN A 191 5.58 0.66 -11.93
CA GLN A 191 6.45 -0.45 -11.54
C GLN A 191 5.85 -1.33 -10.42
N VAL A 192 4.66 -0.99 -9.94
CA VAL A 192 3.97 -1.62 -8.81
C VAL A 192 2.72 -2.37 -9.28
N GLU A 193 2.53 -2.53 -10.60
CA GLU A 193 1.56 -3.50 -11.14
C GLU A 193 1.99 -4.92 -10.75
N PHE A 194 1.49 -5.36 -9.59
CA PHE A 194 1.81 -6.62 -9.00
C PHE A 194 1.26 -7.77 -9.83
N VAL A 195 2.13 -8.73 -10.16
CA VAL A 195 1.76 -10.02 -10.73
C VAL A 195 0.62 -10.57 -9.87
N PRO A 196 -0.57 -10.83 -10.44
CA PRO A 196 -1.66 -11.40 -9.67
C PRO A 196 -1.15 -12.68 -9.04
N LEU A 197 -1.07 -12.66 -7.71
CA LEU A 197 -0.69 -13.82 -6.92
C LEU A 197 -1.66 -14.94 -7.32
N PRO A 198 -1.20 -16.08 -7.83
CA PRO A 198 -2.09 -17.15 -8.21
C PRO A 198 -2.88 -17.56 -6.97
N SER A 199 -4.17 -17.23 -6.95
CA SER A 199 -5.13 -17.74 -5.95
C SER A 199 -5.24 -19.27 -5.98
N THR A 200 -4.60 -19.88 -6.97
CA THR A 200 -4.64 -21.27 -7.38
C THR A 200 -3.42 -22.09 -7.01
N VAL A 201 -2.55 -21.66 -6.07
CA VAL A 201 -1.82 -22.66 -5.26
C VAL A 201 -2.79 -23.31 -4.26
N MET A 202 -3.89 -23.83 -4.80
CA MET A 202 -4.65 -24.98 -4.33
C MET A 202 -4.14 -26.24 -5.05
N ILE A 203 -2.84 -26.28 -5.34
CA ILE A 203 -2.11 -27.56 -5.47
C ILE A 203 -2.22 -28.18 -4.07
N GLY A 204 -3.08 -29.19 -3.94
CA GLY A 204 -3.38 -29.86 -2.66
C GLY A 204 -4.87 -29.96 -2.30
N GLN A 205 -5.73 -28.99 -2.65
CA GLN A 205 -7.16 -29.07 -2.31
C GLN A 205 -7.96 -29.97 -3.26
N GLN A 206 -7.61 -30.03 -4.55
CA GLN A 206 -8.27 -30.97 -5.49
C GLN A 206 -7.91 -32.43 -5.18
N GLU A 207 -6.68 -32.73 -4.73
CA GLU A 207 -6.30 -34.09 -4.34
C GLU A 207 -6.88 -34.51 -2.98
N HIS A 208 -6.96 -33.61 -2.00
CA HIS A 208 -7.62 -33.92 -0.73
C HIS A 208 -9.15 -34.10 -0.88
N GLN A 209 -9.81 -33.43 -1.84
CA GLN A 209 -11.21 -33.73 -2.16
C GLN A 209 -11.39 -35.09 -2.84
N LEU A 210 -10.43 -35.56 -3.65
CA LEU A 210 -10.45 -36.91 -4.21
C LEU A 210 -10.25 -38.00 -3.14
N ILE A 211 -9.40 -37.75 -2.14
CA ILE A 211 -9.16 -38.72 -1.04
C ILE A 211 -10.34 -38.74 -0.05
N ILE A 212 -11.04 -37.62 0.17
CA ILE A 212 -12.26 -37.59 1.00
C ILE A 212 -13.47 -38.19 0.24
N GLN A 213 -13.53 -38.07 -1.09
CA GLN A 213 -14.54 -38.76 -1.91
C GLN A 213 -14.43 -40.29 -1.88
N ASP A 214 -13.22 -40.84 -1.72
CA ASP A 214 -13.03 -42.30 -1.63
C ASP A 214 -13.58 -42.90 -0.32
N LYS A 215 -13.76 -42.07 0.72
CA LYS A 215 -14.52 -42.43 1.93
C LYS A 215 -16.01 -42.13 1.79
N SER A 216 -16.42 -41.03 1.16
CA SER A 216 -17.85 -40.67 1.04
C SER A 216 -18.62 -41.53 0.03
N GLY A 217 -17.97 -41.99 -1.05
CA GLY A 217 -18.59 -42.81 -2.09
C GLY A 217 -19.10 -44.16 -1.57
N LYS A 218 -18.40 -44.76 -0.59
CA LYS A 218 -18.87 -45.97 0.10
C LYS A 218 -20.14 -45.74 0.91
N TRP A 219 -20.27 -44.61 1.61
CA TRP A 219 -21.47 -44.28 2.37
C TRP A 219 -22.65 -43.91 1.47
N GLN A 220 -22.38 -43.21 0.36
CA GLN A 220 -23.39 -42.93 -0.66
C GLN A 220 -23.92 -44.22 -1.30
N LEU A 221 -23.03 -45.15 -1.69
CA LEU A 221 -23.43 -46.43 -2.26
C LEU A 221 -24.32 -47.23 -1.29
N LEU A 222 -23.97 -47.23 0.01
CA LEU A 222 -24.74 -47.91 1.05
C LEU A 222 -26.13 -47.29 1.22
N SER A 223 -26.24 -45.96 1.18
CA SER A 223 -27.53 -45.25 1.23
C SER A 223 -28.40 -45.51 -0.01
N MET A 224 -27.80 -45.65 -1.19
CA MET A 224 -28.52 -45.89 -2.44
C MET A 224 -29.08 -47.32 -2.48
N ILE A 225 -28.32 -48.30 -2.00
CA ILE A 225 -28.77 -49.70 -1.88
C ILE A 225 -29.93 -49.81 -0.88
N MET A 226 -29.82 -49.16 0.29
CA MET A 226 -30.90 -49.13 1.28
C MET A 226 -32.19 -48.52 0.70
N PHE A 227 -32.07 -47.42 -0.05
CA PHE A 227 -33.23 -46.79 -0.69
C PHE A 227 -33.93 -47.71 -1.70
N ILE A 228 -33.16 -48.41 -2.56
CA ILE A 228 -33.71 -49.36 -3.54
C ILE A 228 -34.44 -50.50 -2.83
N ILE A 229 -33.84 -51.08 -1.78
CA ILE A 229 -34.48 -52.16 -1.01
C ILE A 229 -35.79 -51.67 -0.39
N CYS A 230 -35.82 -50.47 0.20
CA CYS A 230 -37.05 -49.88 0.75
C CYS A 230 -38.13 -49.69 -0.33
N MET A 231 -37.76 -49.21 -1.52
CA MET A 231 -38.69 -49.05 -2.65
C MET A 231 -39.28 -50.40 -3.10
N ILE A 232 -38.48 -51.46 -3.19
CA ILE A 232 -38.96 -52.80 -3.55
C ILE A 232 -39.95 -53.32 -2.51
N ILE A 233 -39.67 -53.12 -1.22
CA ILE A 233 -40.57 -53.51 -0.14
C ILE A 233 -41.90 -52.75 -0.27
N LEU A 234 -41.85 -51.42 -0.43
CA LEU A 234 -43.05 -50.58 -0.58
C LEU A 234 -43.90 -50.99 -1.80
N ILE A 235 -43.27 -51.26 -2.94
CA ILE A 235 -43.97 -51.73 -4.15
C ILE A 235 -44.63 -53.08 -3.89
N LYS A 236 -43.93 -54.01 -3.21
CA LYS A 236 -44.48 -55.33 -2.89
C LYS A 236 -45.66 -55.26 -1.93
N THR A 237 -45.65 -54.31 -0.99
CA THR A 237 -46.77 -54.07 -0.07
C THR A 237 -47.98 -53.46 -0.79
N PHE A 238 -47.77 -52.65 -1.83
CA PHE A 238 -48.86 -52.00 -2.58
C PHE A 238 -49.52 -52.89 -3.64
N LEU A 239 -48.82 -53.94 -4.09
CA LEU A 239 -49.30 -54.92 -5.07
C LEU A 239 -50.06 -56.10 -4.44
N PHE A 240 -50.20 -56.13 -3.12
CA PHE A 240 -50.95 -57.12 -2.36
C PHE A 240 -52.20 -56.47 -1.77
#